data_AF-T0ZR08-F1
#
_entry.id   AF-T0ZR08-F1
#
_cell.length_a   1.000
_cell.length_b   1.000
_cell.length_c   1.000
_cell.angle_alpha   90.00
_cell.angle_beta   90.00
_cell.angle_gamma   90.00
#
_symmetry.space_group_name_H-M   'P 1'
#
loop_
_entity.id
_entity.type
_entity.pdbx_description
1 polymer ?
#
loop_
_entity_poly.entity_id
_entity_poly.type
_entity_poly.pdbx_seq_one_letter_code
_entity_poly.pdbx_strand_id
1 'polypeptide(L)'
;TRPDAVGSDQLSFYQVLVEKNYPAPVESLALFDLRGGTELRVPGRSPRELLTVQERVGRVSDGIGSASFEPTPGRQCGRCEFRPLCPEFREVPAEERARLEGLVDRFVGLREDEHRLEMELRRTAEELHQSAERLGILRVPGTRAVARRHREARRSYPTEVIRPILEAEHLLDRASIPDPALV
;
A
#
# COMPACT_ATOMS: atom_id res chain seq x y z
N THR A 1 22.27 21.11 -0.97
CA THR A 1 23.08 19.94 -1.37
C THR A 1 22.60 19.42 -2.72
N ARG A 2 23.42 18.65 -3.47
CA ARG A 2 23.00 18.11 -4.78
C ARG A 2 21.69 17.30 -4.74
N PRO A 3 21.42 16.47 -3.71
CA PRO A 3 20.11 15.82 -3.53
C PRO A 3 18.93 16.80 -3.49
N ASP A 4 19.10 17.97 -2.87
CA ASP A 4 18.03 18.97 -2.74
C ASP A 4 17.61 19.52 -4.10
N ALA A 5 18.53 19.61 -5.08
CA ALA A 5 18.21 20.04 -6.44
C ALA A 5 17.60 18.90 -7.28
N VAL A 6 18.13 17.68 -7.15
CA VAL A 6 17.65 16.53 -7.95
C VAL A 6 16.20 16.18 -7.64
N GLY A 7 15.74 16.28 -6.39
CA GLY A 7 14.35 16.00 -6.02
C GLY A 7 13.44 17.23 -5.90
N SER A 8 13.91 18.43 -6.27
CA SER A 8 13.19 19.67 -5.98
C SER A 8 11.90 19.80 -6.78
N ASP A 9 10.77 19.76 -6.06
CA ASP A 9 9.46 20.09 -6.61
C ASP A 9 9.40 21.54 -7.09
N GLN A 10 10.06 22.47 -6.38
CA GLN A 10 10.13 23.88 -6.75
C GLN A 10 10.75 24.05 -8.15
N LEU A 11 11.87 23.37 -8.43
CA LEU A 11 12.49 23.43 -9.75
C LEU A 11 11.57 22.83 -10.83
N SER A 12 10.88 21.74 -10.53
CA SER A 12 9.91 21.13 -11.44
C SER A 12 8.76 22.08 -11.76
N PHE A 13 8.24 22.82 -10.78
CA PHE A 13 7.23 23.85 -11.01
C PHE A 13 7.71 24.97 -11.92
N TYR A 14 8.94 25.45 -11.71
CA TYR A 14 9.50 26.48 -12.58
C TYR A 14 9.62 26.01 -14.03
N GLN A 15 10.00 24.75 -14.27
CA GLN A 15 9.99 24.21 -15.61
C GLN A 15 8.58 24.19 -16.22
N VAL A 16 7.57 23.72 -15.49
CA VAL A 16 6.16 23.75 -15.96
C VAL A 16 5.75 25.17 -16.32
N LEU A 17 6.10 26.16 -15.49
CA LEU A 17 5.78 27.56 -15.75
C LEU A 17 6.51 28.10 -16.98
N VAL A 18 7.80 27.82 -17.13
CA VAL A 18 8.59 28.29 -18.28
C VAL A 18 8.06 27.67 -19.58
N GLU A 19 7.93 26.35 -19.65
CA GLU A 19 7.50 25.66 -20.88
C GLU A 19 6.04 25.97 -21.25
N LYS A 20 5.21 26.37 -20.29
CA LYS A 20 3.84 26.85 -20.57
C LYS A 20 3.81 28.24 -21.19
N ASN A 21 4.79 29.10 -20.88
CA ASN A 21 4.81 30.50 -21.31
C ASN A 21 5.81 30.77 -22.45
N TYR A 22 6.75 29.86 -22.69
CA TYR A 22 7.81 30.00 -23.68
C TYR A 22 7.91 28.75 -24.56
N PRO A 23 8.19 28.89 -25.87
CA PRO A 23 8.15 27.79 -26.82
C PRO A 23 9.36 26.85 -26.76
N ALA A 24 10.41 27.19 -25.99
CA ALA A 24 11.63 26.40 -25.89
C ALA A 24 11.60 25.47 -24.66
N PRO A 25 11.98 24.19 -24.79
CA PRO A 25 12.08 23.29 -23.66
C PRO A 25 13.22 23.69 -22.73
N VAL A 26 13.08 23.40 -21.44
CA VAL A 26 14.12 23.68 -20.45
C VAL A 26 15.20 22.60 -20.48
N GLU A 27 16.43 22.99 -20.83
CA GLU A 27 17.56 22.06 -20.88
C GLU A 27 18.12 21.74 -19.49
N SER A 28 18.18 22.73 -18.59
CA SER A 28 18.72 22.57 -17.25
C SER A 28 18.10 23.53 -16.25
N LEU A 29 18.14 23.14 -14.98
CA LEU A 29 17.63 23.87 -13.83
C LEU A 29 18.76 24.06 -12.82
N ALA A 30 18.77 25.18 -12.09
CA ALA A 30 19.81 25.45 -11.11
C ALA A 30 19.23 26.06 -9.82
N LEU A 31 19.75 25.62 -8.68
CA LEU A 31 19.62 26.30 -7.39
C LEU A 31 20.95 26.95 -7.05
N PHE A 32 20.92 28.24 -6.68
CA PHE A 32 22.10 28.97 -6.24
C PHE A 32 22.09 29.11 -4.72
N ASP A 33 23.10 28.58 -4.05
CA ASP A 33 23.41 28.93 -2.68
C ASP A 33 24.23 30.23 -2.68
N LEU A 34 23.55 31.34 -2.40
CA LEU A 34 24.18 32.67 -2.40
C LEU A 34 25.21 32.84 -1.30
N ARG A 35 25.10 32.11 -0.18
CA ARG A 35 26.05 32.21 0.92
C ARG A 35 27.35 31.48 0.59
N GLY A 36 27.23 30.30 -0.01
CA GLY A 36 28.36 29.50 -0.46
C GLY A 36 28.88 29.85 -1.86
N GLY A 37 28.20 30.74 -2.59
CA GLY A 37 28.48 31.02 -4.00
C GLY A 37 28.41 29.78 -4.90
N THR A 38 27.67 28.75 -4.49
CA THR A 38 27.69 27.43 -5.14
C THR A 38 26.46 27.24 -6.01
N GLU A 39 26.69 26.85 -7.26
CA GLU A 39 25.64 26.46 -8.18
C GLU A 39 25.35 24.96 -8.10
N LEU A 40 24.09 24.60 -7.92
CA LEU A 40 23.58 23.24 -7.97
C LEU A 40 22.74 23.07 -9.24
N ARG A 41 23.42 22.78 -10.36
CA ARG A 41 22.78 22.53 -11.66
C ARG A 41 22.36 21.07 -11.80
N VAL A 42 21.15 20.87 -12.34
CA VAL A 42 20.57 19.57 -12.69
C VAL A 42 19.95 19.63 -14.10
N PRO A 43 19.77 18.49 -14.80
CA PRO A 43 19.05 18.46 -16.06
C PRO A 43 17.59 18.90 -15.90
N GLY A 44 16.96 19.28 -17.03
CA GLY A 44 15.52 19.43 -17.10
C GLY A 44 14.78 18.12 -16.74
N ARG A 45 13.55 18.26 -16.27
CA ARG A 45 12.64 17.17 -15.91
C ARG A 45 12.06 16.53 -17.15
N SER A 46 11.91 15.21 -17.09
CA SER A 46 11.14 14.47 -18.07
C SER A 46 9.63 14.78 -17.97
N PRO A 47 8.86 14.58 -19.06
CA PRO A 47 7.41 14.75 -19.02
C PRO A 47 6.71 13.94 -17.92
N ARG A 48 7.21 12.73 -17.62
CA ARG A 48 6.67 11.86 -16.56
C ARG A 48 6.87 12.46 -15.16
N GLU A 49 8.04 13.03 -14.90
CA GLU A 49 8.31 13.73 -13.63
C GLU A 49 7.41 14.95 -13.47
N LEU A 50 7.21 15.73 -14.54
CA LEU A 50 6.32 16.90 -14.52
C LEU A 50 4.86 16.50 -14.25
N LEU A 51 4.37 15.44 -14.90
CA LEU A 51 3.03 14.90 -14.65
C LEU A 51 2.86 14.44 -13.19
N THR A 52 3.85 13.75 -12.62
CA THR A 52 3.81 13.30 -11.22
C THR A 52 3.70 14.48 -10.26
N VAL A 53 4.41 15.57 -10.52
CA VAL A 53 4.32 16.79 -9.72
C VAL A 53 2.92 17.41 -9.85
N GLN A 54 2.38 17.52 -11.06
CA GLN A 54 1.03 18.06 -11.29
C GLN A 54 -0.06 17.25 -10.59
N GLU A 55 0.00 15.92 -10.66
CA GLU A 55 -0.94 15.02 -9.96
C GLU A 55 -0.87 15.20 -8.44
N ARG A 56 0.34 15.32 -7.89
CA ARG A 56 0.51 15.56 -6.45
C ARG A 56 -0.07 16.92 -6.05
N VAL A 57 0.06 17.93 -6.89
CA VAL A 57 -0.50 19.28 -6.64
C VAL A 57 -2.02 19.27 -6.68
N GLY A 58 -2.60 18.54 -7.64
CA GLY A 58 -4.05 18.30 -7.68
C GLY A 58 -4.53 17.70 -6.36
N ARG A 59 -3.90 16.60 -5.92
CA ARG A 59 -4.23 15.96 -4.64
C ARG A 59 -4.10 16.89 -3.43
N VAL A 60 -3.03 17.69 -3.37
CA VAL A 60 -2.85 18.67 -2.28
C VAL A 60 -3.93 19.76 -2.34
N SER A 61 -4.28 20.23 -3.54
CA SER A 61 -5.32 21.26 -3.73
C SER A 61 -6.70 20.74 -3.32
N ASP A 62 -7.03 19.51 -3.71
CA ASP A 62 -8.27 18.83 -3.31
C ASP A 62 -8.32 18.63 -1.79
N GLY A 63 -7.19 18.25 -1.18
CA GLY A 63 -7.04 18.14 0.27
C GLY A 63 -7.31 19.46 0.98
N ILE A 64 -6.71 20.55 0.50
CA ILE A 64 -6.95 21.91 1.03
C ILE A 64 -8.44 22.28 0.87
N GLY A 65 -9.03 22.04 -0.30
CA GLY A 65 -10.43 22.36 -0.59
C GLY A 65 -11.42 21.57 0.27
N SER A 66 -11.06 20.35 0.67
CA SER A 66 -11.86 19.48 1.55
C SER A 66 -11.54 19.65 3.04
N ALA A 67 -10.66 20.58 3.42
CA ALA A 67 -10.16 20.75 4.78
C ALA A 67 -9.53 19.48 5.39
N SER A 68 -8.94 18.62 4.55
CA SER A 68 -8.19 17.44 4.95
C SER A 68 -6.75 17.86 5.31
N PHE A 69 -6.49 17.94 6.62
CA PHE A 69 -5.20 18.39 7.19
C PHE A 69 -4.57 17.34 8.10
N GLU A 70 -4.75 16.07 7.77
CA GLU A 70 -4.15 14.95 8.50
C GLU A 70 -2.63 15.13 8.55
N PRO A 71 -2.03 15.07 9.76
CA PRO A 71 -0.59 15.25 9.88
C PRO A 71 0.15 14.13 9.16
N THR A 72 1.26 14.49 8.52
CA THR A 72 2.22 13.53 7.94
C THR A 72 3.56 13.69 8.66
N PRO A 73 3.75 12.99 9.79
CA PRO A 73 4.95 13.14 10.61
C PRO A 73 6.21 12.81 9.82
N GLY A 74 7.27 13.61 10.01
CA GLY A 74 8.52 13.46 9.29
C GLY A 74 9.66 14.28 9.89
N ARG A 75 10.80 14.34 9.18
CA ARG A 75 12.02 15.03 9.64
C ARG A 75 11.79 16.53 9.92
N GLN A 76 10.80 17.12 9.27
CA GLN A 76 10.40 18.52 9.42
C GLN A 76 9.76 18.82 10.78
N CYS A 77 9.18 17.83 11.47
CA CYS A 77 8.45 18.05 12.72
C CYS A 77 9.31 18.66 13.83
N GLY A 78 10.61 18.34 13.88
CA GLY A 78 11.54 18.88 14.89
C GLY A 78 11.79 20.38 14.79
N ARG A 79 11.38 21.01 13.67
CA ARG A 79 11.59 22.43 13.35
C ARG A 79 10.33 23.09 12.78
N CYS A 80 9.17 22.46 12.97
CA CYS A 80 7.89 22.97 12.49
C CYS A 80 7.31 23.97 13.51
N GLU A 81 7.08 25.21 13.07
CA GLU A 81 6.50 26.27 13.92
C GLU A 81 5.05 25.97 14.30
N PHE A 82 4.34 25.17 13.50
CA PHE A 82 2.95 24.77 13.75
C PHE A 82 2.81 23.54 14.64
N ARG A 83 3.92 23.01 15.19
CA ARG A 83 3.91 21.85 16.10
C ARG A 83 2.92 22.01 17.27
N PRO A 84 2.76 23.17 17.93
CA PRO A 84 1.78 23.33 19.02
C PRO A 84 0.31 23.19 18.58
N LEU A 85 0.01 23.38 17.30
CA LEU A 85 -1.34 23.23 16.74
C LEU A 85 -1.58 21.85 16.13
N CYS A 86 -0.52 21.07 15.94
CA CYS A 86 -0.58 19.80 15.24
C CYS A 86 -1.20 18.71 16.14
N PRO A 87 -2.23 17.99 15.66
CA PRO A 87 -2.90 16.97 16.46
C PRO A 87 -1.98 15.80 16.83
N GLU A 88 -0.95 15.51 16.03
CA GLU A 88 0.08 14.50 16.30
C GLU A 88 0.83 14.75 17.63
N PHE A 89 1.04 16.02 17.98
CA PHE A 89 1.82 16.42 19.14
C PHE A 89 0.96 17.00 20.27
N ARG A 90 -0.36 16.90 20.14
CA ARG A 90 -1.27 17.34 21.18
C ARG A 90 -1.10 16.44 22.40
N GLU A 91 -0.88 17.06 23.56
CA GLU A 91 -0.77 16.32 24.81
C GLU A 91 -2.13 15.74 25.21
N VAL A 92 -2.11 14.50 25.64
CA VAL A 92 -3.27 13.85 26.26
C VAL A 92 -3.48 14.45 27.65
N PRO A 93 -4.70 14.90 27.99
CA PRO A 93 -5.01 15.40 29.33
C PRO A 93 -4.63 14.39 30.43
N ALA A 94 -4.09 14.89 31.54
CA ALA A 94 -3.53 14.04 32.59
C ALA A 94 -4.57 13.07 33.19
N GLU A 95 -5.82 13.51 33.27
CA GLU A 95 -6.97 12.75 33.75
C GLU A 95 -7.31 11.53 32.88
N GLU A 96 -7.06 11.59 31.57
CA GLU A 96 -7.37 10.50 30.63
C GLU A 96 -6.15 9.63 30.32
N ARG A 97 -4.94 10.11 30.63
CA ARG A 97 -3.68 9.42 30.29
C ARG A 97 -3.65 7.98 30.76
N ALA A 98 -3.88 7.73 32.05
CA ALA A 98 -3.81 6.39 32.61
C ALA A 98 -4.87 5.44 32.01
N ARG A 99 -6.08 5.97 31.72
CA ARG A 99 -7.15 5.21 31.08
C ARG A 99 -6.78 4.82 29.65
N LEU A 100 -6.23 5.75 28.88
CA LEU A 100 -5.84 5.52 27.48
C LEU A 100 -4.63 4.58 27.39
N GLU A 101 -3.63 4.73 28.27
CA GLU A 101 -2.49 3.81 28.37
C GLU A 101 -2.99 2.36 28.60
N GLY A 102 -3.88 2.16 29.59
CA GLY A 102 -4.45 0.83 29.85
C GLY A 102 -5.28 0.26 28.68
N LEU A 103 -5.95 1.11 27.90
CA LEU A 103 -6.68 0.68 26.70
C LEU A 103 -5.74 0.26 25.57
N VAL A 104 -4.66 1.01 25.34
CA VAL A 104 -3.64 0.68 24.34
C VAL A 104 -2.96 -0.64 24.69
N ASP A 105 -2.53 -0.81 25.95
CA ASP A 105 -1.88 -2.04 26.40
C ASP A 105 -2.79 -3.26 26.23
N ARG A 106 -4.07 -3.12 26.63
CA ARG A 106 -5.06 -4.17 26.43
C ARG A 106 -5.27 -4.48 24.95
N PHE A 107 -5.32 -3.46 24.09
CA PHE A 107 -5.48 -3.66 22.64
C PHE A 107 -4.29 -4.43 22.05
N VAL A 108 -3.06 -4.08 22.42
CA VAL A 108 -1.85 -4.79 21.99
C VAL A 108 -1.90 -6.25 22.43
N GLY A 109 -2.21 -6.52 23.71
CA GLY A 109 -2.33 -7.88 24.21
C GLY A 109 -3.39 -8.71 23.48
N LEU A 110 -4.56 -8.10 23.17
CA LEU A 110 -5.60 -8.78 22.39
C LEU A 110 -5.16 -9.09 20.96
N ARG A 111 -4.35 -8.23 20.32
CA ARG A 111 -3.81 -8.46 18.96
C ARG A 111 -2.78 -9.59 18.95
N GLU A 112 -1.98 -9.69 20.00
CA GLU A 112 -1.04 -10.81 20.20
C GLU A 112 -1.80 -12.12 20.43
N ASP A 113 -2.85 -12.10 21.26
CA ASP A 113 -3.71 -13.24 21.52
C ASP A 113 -4.44 -13.70 20.25
N GLU A 114 -4.97 -12.77 19.44
CA GLU A 114 -5.57 -13.04 18.14
C GLU A 114 -4.59 -13.77 17.23
N HIS A 115 -3.37 -13.24 17.08
CA HIS A 115 -2.34 -13.87 16.26
C HIS A 115 -1.96 -15.27 16.76
N ARG A 116 -1.83 -15.44 18.08
CA ARG A 116 -1.54 -16.74 18.70
C ARG A 116 -2.65 -17.75 18.43
N LEU A 117 -3.92 -17.37 18.61
CA LEU A 117 -5.07 -18.22 18.37
C LEU A 117 -5.21 -18.60 16.89
N GLU A 118 -4.94 -17.67 15.97
CA GLU A 118 -4.92 -17.97 14.54
C GLU A 118 -3.87 -19.03 14.19
N MET A 119 -2.67 -18.91 14.75
CA MET A 119 -1.59 -19.88 14.54
C MET A 119 -1.92 -21.24 15.14
N GLU A 120 -2.49 -21.28 16.35
CA GLU A 120 -2.94 -22.51 17.01
C GLU A 120 -4.08 -23.19 16.23
N LEU A 121 -5.02 -22.41 15.71
CA LEU A 121 -6.11 -22.91 14.87
C LEU A 121 -5.58 -23.50 13.56
N ARG A 122 -4.65 -22.82 12.88
CA ARG A 122 -3.99 -23.35 11.66
C ARG A 122 -3.26 -24.65 11.94
N ARG A 123 -2.48 -24.71 13.01
CA ARG A 123 -1.76 -25.92 13.41
C ARG A 123 -2.72 -27.07 13.70
N THR A 124 -3.77 -26.82 14.48
CA THR A 124 -4.78 -27.83 14.82
C THR A 124 -5.52 -28.32 13.58
N ALA A 125 -5.86 -27.42 12.65
CA ALA A 125 -6.50 -27.78 11.39
C ALA A 125 -5.60 -28.66 10.52
N GLU A 126 -4.31 -28.36 10.44
CA GLU A 126 -3.33 -29.18 9.73
C GLU A 126 -3.18 -30.57 10.35
N GLU A 127 -3.04 -30.65 11.68
CA GLU A 127 -2.97 -31.93 12.40
C GLU A 127 -4.25 -32.77 12.19
N LEU A 128 -5.42 -32.13 12.17
CA LEU A 128 -6.69 -32.78 11.83
C LEU A 128 -6.71 -33.26 10.38
N HIS A 129 -6.23 -32.45 9.42
CA HIS A 129 -6.17 -32.83 8.01
C HIS A 129 -5.29 -34.05 7.79
N GLN A 130 -4.06 -34.02 8.31
CA GLN A 130 -3.10 -35.13 8.20
C GLN A 130 -3.63 -36.40 8.86
N SER A 131 -4.30 -36.28 10.00
CA SER A 131 -4.89 -37.43 10.69
C SER A 131 -6.07 -38.02 9.92
N ALA A 132 -6.95 -37.18 9.38
CA ALA A 132 -8.05 -37.63 8.53
C ALA A 132 -7.55 -38.31 7.25
N GLU A 133 -6.49 -37.78 6.64
CA GLU A 133 -5.87 -38.35 5.44
C GLU A 133 -5.24 -39.72 5.72
N ARG A 134 -4.44 -39.85 6.79
CA ARG A 134 -3.84 -41.13 7.18
C ARG A 134 -4.88 -42.21 7.45
N LEU A 135 -6.02 -41.83 8.03
CA LEU A 135 -7.12 -42.75 8.35
C LEU A 135 -8.08 -42.97 7.16
N GLY A 136 -7.93 -42.22 6.06
CA GLY A 136 -8.82 -42.31 4.90
C GLY A 136 -10.26 -41.87 5.17
N ILE A 137 -10.49 -41.07 6.21
CA ILE A 137 -11.83 -40.64 6.62
C ILE A 137 -12.13 -39.21 6.14
N LEU A 138 -13.38 -38.97 5.74
CA LEU A 138 -13.85 -37.65 5.30
C LEU A 138 -14.54 -36.86 6.42
N ARG A 139 -14.95 -37.53 7.50
CA ARG A 139 -15.67 -36.91 8.63
C ARG A 139 -14.93 -37.23 9.92
N VAL A 140 -14.54 -36.20 10.65
CA VAL A 140 -13.87 -36.31 11.96
C VAL A 140 -14.86 -35.83 13.03
N PRO A 141 -15.43 -36.73 13.84
CA PRO A 141 -16.36 -36.34 14.90
C PRO A 141 -15.59 -35.74 16.08
N GLY A 142 -16.03 -34.56 16.53
CA GLY A 142 -15.67 -33.98 17.82
C GLY A 142 -16.85 -34.02 18.79
N THR A 143 -16.61 -33.68 20.04
CA THR A 143 -17.65 -33.70 21.09
C THR A 143 -18.76 -32.66 20.89
N ARG A 144 -18.47 -31.55 20.20
CA ARG A 144 -19.41 -30.45 19.96
C ARG A 144 -19.70 -30.17 18.48
N ALA A 145 -18.88 -30.69 17.57
CA ALA A 145 -18.97 -30.41 16.14
C ALA A 145 -18.33 -31.54 15.34
N VAL A 146 -18.58 -31.57 14.03
CA VAL A 146 -17.98 -32.55 13.11
C VAL A 146 -17.23 -31.80 12.02
N ALA A 147 -15.91 -32.04 11.90
CA ALA A 147 -15.12 -31.51 10.80
C ALA A 147 -15.29 -32.40 9.56
N ARG A 148 -15.46 -31.78 8.38
CA ARG A 148 -15.53 -32.49 7.10
C ARG A 148 -14.32 -32.10 6.25
N ARG A 149 -13.55 -33.10 5.81
CA ARG A 149 -12.46 -32.89 4.85
C ARG A 149 -13.04 -32.88 3.44
N HIS A 150 -12.84 -31.76 2.73
CA HIS A 150 -13.16 -31.66 1.31
C HIS A 150 -11.87 -31.88 0.50
N ARG A 151 -11.93 -32.68 -0.55
CA ARG A 151 -10.81 -32.86 -1.48
C ARG A 151 -11.22 -32.30 -2.83
N GLU A 152 -10.74 -31.11 -3.16
CA GLU A 152 -10.91 -30.54 -4.49
C GLU A 152 -9.76 -30.99 -5.39
N ALA A 153 -10.07 -31.88 -6.32
CA ALA A 153 -9.15 -32.22 -7.39
C ALA A 153 -9.29 -31.17 -8.49
N ARG A 154 -8.50 -30.09 -8.43
CA ARG A 154 -8.42 -29.11 -9.51
C ARG A 154 -7.52 -29.69 -10.62
N ARG A 155 -8.13 -30.15 -11.71
CA ARG A 155 -7.39 -30.55 -12.92
C ARG A 155 -7.27 -29.33 -13.83
N SER A 156 -6.07 -28.80 -13.98
CA SER A 156 -5.77 -27.82 -15.03
C SER A 156 -5.25 -28.54 -16.25
N TYR A 157 -5.79 -28.19 -17.42
CA TYR A 157 -5.27 -28.62 -18.71
C TYR A 157 -4.71 -27.40 -19.45
N PRO A 158 -3.62 -27.55 -20.23
CA PRO A 158 -3.09 -26.47 -21.06
C PRO A 158 -4.18 -25.94 -21.99
N THR A 159 -4.46 -24.64 -21.91
CA THR A 159 -5.59 -24.00 -22.60
C THR A 159 -5.48 -24.13 -24.12
N GLU A 160 -4.26 -24.20 -24.64
CA GLU A 160 -3.94 -24.34 -26.06
C GLU A 160 -4.38 -25.69 -26.63
N VAL A 161 -4.38 -26.73 -25.79
CA VAL A 161 -4.74 -28.10 -26.19
C VAL A 161 -6.23 -28.34 -26.06
N ILE A 162 -6.87 -27.79 -25.02
CA ILE A 162 -8.29 -28.06 -24.74
C ILE A 162 -9.25 -27.12 -25.46
N ARG A 163 -8.82 -25.90 -25.81
CA ARG A 163 -9.70 -24.92 -26.45
C ARG A 163 -10.28 -25.44 -27.77
N PRO A 164 -9.50 -26.01 -28.72
CA PRO A 164 -10.06 -26.53 -29.97
C PRO A 164 -11.08 -27.66 -29.75
N ILE A 165 -10.86 -28.49 -28.73
CA ILE A 165 -11.74 -29.61 -28.37
C ILE A 165 -13.04 -29.10 -27.75
N LEU A 166 -12.96 -28.09 -26.87
CA LEU A 166 -14.14 -27.46 -26.26
C LEU A 166 -14.96 -26.67 -27.29
N GLU A 167 -14.31 -26.07 -28.29
CA GLU A 167 -14.97 -25.34 -29.39
C GLU A 167 -15.76 -26.29 -30.29
N ALA A 168 -15.16 -27.44 -30.65
CA ALA A 168 -15.80 -28.46 -31.46
C ALA A 168 -17.03 -29.09 -30.79
N GLU A 169 -17.02 -29.22 -29.47
CA GLU A 169 -18.12 -29.83 -28.69
C GLU A 169 -19.12 -28.81 -28.11
N HIS A 170 -18.98 -27.51 -28.44
CA HIS A 170 -19.80 -26.42 -27.91
C HIS A 170 -19.84 -26.34 -26.37
N LEU A 171 -18.73 -26.67 -25.71
CA LEU A 171 -18.63 -26.73 -24.25
C LEU A 171 -17.89 -25.55 -23.61
N LEU A 172 -17.46 -24.54 -24.38
CA LEU A 172 -16.74 -23.38 -23.83
C LEU A 172 -17.51 -22.64 -22.75
N ASP A 173 -18.81 -22.43 -22.96
CA ASP A 173 -19.64 -21.65 -22.04
C ASP A 173 -19.81 -22.33 -20.67
N ARG A 174 -19.48 -23.62 -20.58
CA ARG A 174 -19.54 -24.43 -19.35
C ARG A 174 -18.17 -24.59 -18.69
N ALA A 175 -17.09 -24.15 -19.34
CA ALA A 175 -15.74 -24.22 -18.81
C ALA A 175 -15.37 -22.88 -18.16
N SER A 176 -15.05 -22.90 -16.86
CA SER A 176 -14.41 -21.74 -16.22
C SER A 176 -12.96 -21.64 -16.69
N ILE A 177 -12.74 -20.89 -17.76
CA ILE A 177 -11.40 -20.52 -18.24
C ILE A 177 -10.94 -19.34 -17.37
N PRO A 178 -9.85 -19.47 -16.58
CA PRO A 178 -9.31 -18.32 -15.85
C PRO A 178 -8.88 -17.25 -16.86
N ASP A 179 -9.24 -16.00 -16.60
CA ASP A 179 -8.86 -14.85 -17.42
C ASP A 179 -7.32 -14.71 -17.41
N PRO A 180 -6.64 -14.79 -18.57
CA PRO A 180 -5.19 -14.61 -18.63
C PRO A 180 -4.71 -13.23 -18.16
N ALA A 181 -5.61 -12.26 -17.94
CA ALA A 181 -5.29 -10.96 -17.36
C ALA A 181 -5.15 -10.95 -15.81
N LEU A 182 -5.35 -12.09 -15.12
CA LEU A 182 -5.27 -12.21 -13.66
C LEU A 182 -4.23 -13.23 -13.16
N VAL A 183 -3.20 -13.52 -13.97
CA VAL A 183 -2.00 -14.28 -13.56
C VAL A 183 -0.81 -13.34 -13.41
#